data_AF-A0A1V2ZBV8-F1
#
_entry.id   AF-A0A1V2ZBV8-F1
#
_cell.length_a   1.000
_cell.length_b   1.000
_cell.length_c   1.000
_cell.angle_alpha   90.00
_cell.angle_beta   90.00
_cell.angle_gamma   90.00
#
_symmetry.space_group_name_H-M   'P 1'
#
loop_
_entity.id
_entity.type
_entity.pdbx_description
1 polymer ?
#
loop_
_entity_poly.entity_id
_entity_poly.type
_entity_poly.pdbx_seq_one_letter_code
_entity_poly.pdbx_strand_id
1 'polypeptide(L)'
;MDRNPIPESRRRRAEAIIRWIDIVAYLAVLTGGIYALAFTPDSVTTELRGFEWLIGVWASLLLVGGGLGALGRITRFWVLEVPAGPAGMFGVAIYVVILGSTALESVTAAVATVLVLAAFLGLLRRYVELQIFGTDPSHQDLTDRLADALRRRTQNVAPRHE
;
A
#
# COMPACT_ATOMS: atom_id res chain seq x y z
N MET A 1 -32.20 1.32 -16.15
CA MET A 1 -31.42 0.11 -16.49
C MET A 1 -31.42 -0.77 -15.26
N ASP A 2 -32.20 -1.85 -15.25
CA ASP A 2 -32.19 -2.83 -14.17
C ASP A 2 -30.83 -3.50 -14.13
N ARG A 3 -29.97 -3.06 -13.21
CA ARG A 3 -28.72 -3.76 -12.90
C ARG A 3 -29.11 -5.03 -12.16
N ASN A 4 -29.18 -6.15 -12.88
CA ASN A 4 -29.24 -7.46 -12.25
C ASN A 4 -28.12 -7.53 -11.18
N PRO A 5 -28.46 -7.72 -9.90
CA PRO A 5 -27.45 -7.78 -8.86
C PRO A 5 -26.52 -8.96 -9.15
N ILE A 6 -25.21 -8.69 -9.14
CA ILE A 6 -24.20 -9.73 -9.29
C ILE A 6 -24.44 -10.77 -8.18
N PRO A 7 -24.51 -12.08 -8.51
CA PRO A 7 -24.71 -13.12 -7.50
C PRO A 7 -23.70 -13.00 -6.35
N GLU A 8 -24.17 -13.08 -5.10
CA GLU A 8 -23.33 -12.86 -3.91
C GLU A 8 -22.05 -13.71 -3.90
N SER A 9 -22.11 -14.94 -4.42
CA SER A 9 -20.96 -15.85 -4.50
C SER A 9 -19.86 -15.32 -5.42
N ARG A 10 -20.22 -14.71 -6.56
CA ARG A 10 -19.24 -14.09 -7.48
C ARG A 10 -18.62 -12.85 -6.86
N ARG A 11 -19.42 -12.06 -6.14
CA ARG A 11 -18.95 -10.89 -5.39
C ARG A 11 -17.93 -11.30 -4.32
N ARG A 12 -18.26 -12.27 -3.45
CA ARG A 12 -17.36 -12.74 -2.38
C ARG A 12 -16.03 -13.28 -2.93
N ARG A 13 -16.05 -13.95 -4.08
CA ARG A 13 -14.83 -14.42 -4.76
C ARG A 13 -13.98 -13.26 -5.26
N ALA A 14 -14.56 -12.29 -5.95
CA ALA A 14 -13.84 -11.11 -6.42
C ALA A 14 -13.22 -10.32 -5.26
N GLU A 15 -13.96 -10.15 -4.17
CA GLU A 15 -13.48 -9.51 -2.94
C GLU A 15 -12.29 -10.26 -2.31
N ALA A 16 -12.34 -11.59 -2.28
CA ALA A 16 -11.24 -12.41 -1.78
C ALA A 16 -9.99 -12.30 -2.69
N ILE A 17 -10.16 -12.24 -4.01
CA ILE A 17 -9.06 -12.05 -4.97
C ILE A 17 -8.40 -10.69 -4.77
N ILE A 18 -9.19 -9.61 -4.69
CA ILE A 18 -8.66 -8.25 -4.44
C ILE A 18 -7.83 -8.24 -3.15
N ARG A 19 -8.33 -8.88 -2.10
CA ARG A 19 -7.60 -8.98 -0.83
C ARG A 19 -6.24 -9.67 -0.98
N TRP A 20 -6.17 -10.76 -1.73
CA TRP A 20 -4.91 -11.46 -1.98
C TRP A 20 -3.95 -10.62 -2.80
N ILE A 21 -4.44 -9.92 -3.82
CA ILE A 21 -3.63 -8.98 -4.61
C ILE A 21 -3.01 -7.91 -3.70
N ASP A 22 -3.80 -7.31 -2.81
CA ASP A 22 -3.29 -6.29 -1.90
C ASP A 22 -2.25 -6.85 -0.92
N ILE A 23 -2.49 -8.05 -0.36
CA ILE A 23 -1.51 -8.71 0.52
C ILE A 23 -0.20 -8.93 -0.23
N VAL A 24 -0.26 -9.45 -1.46
CA VAL A 24 0.94 -9.68 -2.29
C VAL A 24 1.65 -8.36 -2.61
N ALA A 25 0.91 -7.29 -2.93
CA ALA A 25 1.49 -5.97 -3.14
C ALA A 25 2.23 -5.47 -1.89
N TYR A 26 1.61 -5.56 -0.71
CA TYR A 26 2.26 -5.18 0.55
C TYR A 26 3.50 -6.04 0.87
N LEU A 27 3.46 -7.34 0.59
CA LEU A 27 4.63 -8.22 0.76
C LEU A 27 5.75 -7.89 -0.23
N ALA A 28 5.43 -7.48 -1.46
CA ALA A 28 6.41 -6.99 -2.42
C ALA A 28 7.09 -5.71 -1.92
N VAL A 29 6.33 -4.77 -1.34
CA VAL A 29 6.87 -3.56 -0.70
C VAL A 29 7.77 -3.91 0.47
N LEU A 30 7.33 -4.83 1.35
CA LEU A 30 8.12 -5.32 2.49
C LEU A 30 9.44 -5.90 2.02
N THR A 31 9.40 -6.73 0.97
CA THR A 31 10.59 -7.34 0.36
C THR A 31 11.51 -6.25 -0.19
N GLY A 32 10.98 -5.24 -0.87
CA GLY A 32 11.74 -4.07 -1.30
C GLY A 32 12.47 -3.38 -0.14
N GLY A 33 11.82 -3.23 1.02
CA GLY A 33 12.45 -2.69 2.23
C GLY A 33 13.60 -3.53 2.77
N ILE A 34 13.47 -4.86 2.73
CA ILE A 34 14.55 -5.79 3.11
C ILE A 34 15.74 -5.63 2.15
N TYR A 35 15.47 -5.57 0.84
CA TYR A 35 16.51 -5.37 -0.16
C TYR A 35 17.17 -3.98 -0.05
N ALA A 36 16.42 -2.94 0.29
CA ALA A 36 16.98 -1.63 0.57
C ALA A 36 17.97 -1.67 1.75
N LEU A 37 17.70 -2.42 2.81
CA LEU A 37 18.66 -2.55 3.92
C LEU A 37 19.89 -3.40 3.57
N ALA A 38 19.69 -4.50 2.86
CA ALA A 38 20.73 -5.51 2.66
C ALA A 38 21.57 -5.32 1.38
N PHE A 39 20.99 -4.69 0.35
CA PHE A 39 21.53 -4.68 -1.01
C PHE A 39 21.31 -3.34 -1.73
N THR A 40 21.43 -2.21 -1.03
CA THR A 40 21.41 -0.90 -1.72
C THR A 40 22.61 -0.80 -2.67
N PRO A 41 22.41 -0.53 -3.98
CA PRO A 41 23.50 -0.42 -4.94
C PRO A 41 24.47 0.73 -4.63
N ASP A 42 25.74 0.55 -5.00
CA ASP A 42 26.78 1.57 -4.79
C ASP A 42 26.50 2.90 -5.49
N SER A 43 25.76 2.87 -6.61
CA SER A 43 25.33 4.09 -7.29
C SER A 43 24.43 4.95 -6.40
N VAL A 44 23.52 4.33 -5.64
CA VAL A 44 22.60 5.04 -4.73
C VAL A 44 23.35 5.53 -3.50
N THR A 45 24.25 4.72 -2.92
CA THR A 45 25.06 5.14 -1.76
C THR A 45 26.01 6.28 -2.12
N THR A 46 26.58 6.28 -3.32
CA THR A 46 27.47 7.34 -3.80
C THR A 46 26.70 8.65 -4.00
N GLU A 47 25.51 8.59 -4.58
CA GLU A 47 24.67 9.78 -4.78
C GLU A 47 24.20 10.39 -3.45
N LEU A 48 23.99 9.55 -2.43
CA LEU A 48 23.56 9.93 -1.08
C LEU A 48 24.71 10.17 -0.11
N ARG A 49 25.94 10.37 -0.60
CA ARG A 49 27.11 10.53 0.27
C ARG A 49 26.93 11.68 1.27
N GLY A 50 27.07 11.38 2.56
CA GLY A 50 26.81 12.31 3.67
C GLY A 50 25.36 12.35 4.16
N PHE A 51 24.45 11.62 3.49
CA PHE A 51 23.04 11.47 3.84
C PHE A 51 22.60 10.00 3.82
N GLU A 52 23.51 9.04 4.08
CA GLU A 52 23.24 7.60 3.98
C GLU A 52 22.13 7.13 4.93
N TRP A 53 21.88 7.88 6.01
CA TRP A 53 20.76 7.64 6.93
C TRP A 53 19.39 7.68 6.24
N LEU A 54 19.27 8.39 5.10
CA LEU A 54 18.05 8.40 4.29
C LEU A 54 17.71 7.01 3.74
N ILE A 55 18.70 6.14 3.51
CA ILE A 55 18.48 4.74 3.10
C ILE A 55 17.74 4.00 4.22
N GLY A 56 18.11 4.23 5.48
CA GLY A 56 17.43 3.65 6.63
C GLY A 56 15.99 4.14 6.76
N VAL A 57 15.75 5.45 6.57
CA VAL A 57 14.39 6.02 6.58
C VAL A 57 13.55 5.43 5.46
N TRP A 58 14.08 5.41 4.24
CA TRP A 58 13.41 4.82 3.09
C TRP A 58 13.07 3.34 3.30
N ALA A 59 14.03 2.55 3.77
CA ALA A 59 13.81 1.14 4.05
C ALA A 59 12.77 0.94 5.16
N SER A 60 12.80 1.76 6.22
CA SER A 60 11.79 1.69 7.28
C SER A 60 10.39 2.02 6.78
N LEU A 61 10.22 2.99 5.87
CA LEU A 61 8.94 3.29 5.23
C LEU A 61 8.39 2.07 4.47
N LEU A 62 9.26 1.38 3.72
CA LEU A 62 8.90 0.15 2.99
C LEU A 62 8.57 -1.00 3.93
N LEU A 63 9.37 -1.21 4.98
CA LEU A 63 9.17 -2.29 5.95
C LEU A 63 7.89 -2.08 6.77
N VAL A 64 7.67 -0.87 7.28
CA VAL A 64 6.48 -0.51 8.05
C VAL A 64 5.26 -0.52 7.14
N GLY A 65 5.32 0.12 5.98
CA GLY A 65 4.22 0.18 5.02
C GLY A 65 3.83 -1.20 4.49
N GLY A 66 4.81 -2.00 4.06
CA GLY A 66 4.59 -3.36 3.59
C GLY A 66 4.16 -4.31 4.70
N GLY A 67 4.84 -4.29 5.84
CA GLY A 67 4.58 -5.17 6.98
C GLY A 67 3.22 -4.90 7.63
N LEU A 68 2.97 -3.66 8.07
CA LEU A 68 1.69 -3.30 8.69
C LEU A 68 0.54 -3.38 7.70
N GLY A 69 0.77 -3.07 6.42
CA GLY A 69 -0.25 -3.19 5.38
C GLY A 69 -0.65 -4.64 5.13
N ALA A 70 0.33 -5.55 4.99
CA ALA A 70 0.06 -6.99 4.85
C ALA A 70 -0.68 -7.54 6.09
N LEU A 71 -0.19 -7.22 7.29
CA LEU A 71 -0.84 -7.62 8.54
C LEU A 71 -2.25 -7.03 8.67
N GLY A 72 -2.44 -5.77 8.30
CA GLY A 72 -3.74 -5.11 8.27
C GLY A 72 -4.71 -5.81 7.33
N ARG A 73 -4.27 -6.20 6.12
CA ARG A 73 -5.12 -6.96 5.18
C ARG A 73 -5.38 -8.39 5.66
N ILE A 74 -4.44 -9.06 6.31
CA ILE A 74 -4.60 -10.43 6.86
C ILE A 74 -5.57 -10.44 8.06
N THR A 75 -5.45 -9.46 8.96
CA THR A 75 -6.27 -9.36 10.18
C THR A 75 -7.58 -8.59 9.96
N ARG A 76 -7.65 -7.79 8.88
CA ARG A 76 -8.70 -6.81 8.57
C ARG A 76 -8.80 -5.68 9.58
N PHE A 77 -7.72 -5.35 10.28
CA PHE A 77 -7.72 -4.23 11.23
C PHE A 77 -7.45 -2.91 10.50
N TRP A 78 -8.44 -2.03 10.51
CA TRP A 78 -8.36 -0.73 9.84
C TRP A 78 -7.22 0.13 10.38
N VAL A 79 -7.02 0.13 11.71
CA VAL A 79 -5.97 0.91 12.38
C VAL A 79 -4.55 0.60 11.89
N LEU A 80 -4.29 -0.61 11.39
CA LEU A 80 -2.98 -0.99 10.85
C LEU A 80 -2.80 -0.48 9.41
N GLU A 81 -3.88 -0.48 8.63
CA GLU A 81 -3.85 -0.08 7.22
C GLU A 81 -3.69 1.45 7.04
N VAL A 82 -4.20 2.25 7.99
CA VAL A 82 -4.16 3.72 7.92
C VAL A 82 -2.74 4.30 7.88
N PRO A 83 -1.83 3.99 8.83
CA PRO A 83 -0.45 4.45 8.75
C PRO A 83 0.35 3.69 7.67
N ALA A 84 -0.02 2.44 7.37
CA ALA A 84 0.68 1.63 6.38
C ALA A 84 0.53 2.16 4.95
N GLY A 85 -0.64 2.71 4.60
CA GLY A 85 -0.90 3.27 3.27
C GLY A 85 0.09 4.36 2.88
N PRO A 86 0.14 5.50 3.60
CA PRO A 86 1.09 6.57 3.33
C PRO A 86 2.55 6.11 3.40
N ALA A 87 2.93 5.33 4.43
CA ALA A 87 4.30 4.83 4.58
C ALA A 87 4.74 3.99 3.37
N GLY A 88 3.90 3.05 2.94
CA GLY A 88 4.16 2.22 1.77
C GLY A 88 4.19 3.04 0.48
N MET A 89 3.28 4.00 0.32
CA MET A 89 3.25 4.88 -0.86
C MET A 89 4.54 5.71 -0.97
N PHE A 90 4.99 6.37 0.10
CA PHE A 90 6.23 7.16 0.06
C PHE A 90 7.46 6.28 -0.15
N GLY A 91 7.51 5.10 0.47
CA GLY A 91 8.60 4.15 0.26
C GLY A 91 8.70 3.69 -1.21
N VAL A 92 7.56 3.36 -1.83
CA VAL A 92 7.49 2.90 -3.23
C VAL A 92 7.70 4.05 -4.21
N ALA A 93 7.25 5.27 -3.91
CA ALA A 93 7.40 6.43 -4.78
C ALA A 93 8.87 6.70 -5.15
N ILE A 94 9.79 6.47 -4.21
CA ILE A 94 11.23 6.61 -4.45
C ILE A 94 11.69 5.63 -5.54
N TYR A 95 11.25 4.37 -5.51
CA TYR A 95 11.55 3.41 -6.57
C TYR A 95 10.94 3.80 -7.91
N VAL A 96 9.74 4.39 -7.94
CA VAL A 96 9.14 4.89 -9.19
C VAL A 96 10.03 5.94 -9.84
N VAL A 97 10.61 6.84 -9.05
CA VAL A 97 11.52 7.88 -9.56
C VAL A 97 12.85 7.28 -10.04
N ILE A 98 13.49 6.42 -9.22
CA ILE A 98 14.80 5.83 -9.53
C ILE A 98 14.74 4.85 -10.71
N LEU A 99 13.76 3.94 -10.72
CA LEU A 99 13.60 3.00 -11.83
C LEU A 99 13.01 3.70 -13.06
N GLY A 100 12.21 4.75 -12.85
CA GLY A 100 11.66 5.58 -13.93
C GLY A 100 12.74 6.27 -14.76
N SER A 101 13.80 6.77 -14.13
CA SER A 101 14.91 7.43 -14.85
C SER A 101 15.72 6.46 -15.71
N THR A 102 15.74 5.18 -15.37
CA THR A 102 16.48 4.11 -16.07
C THR A 102 15.56 3.18 -16.87
N ALA A 103 14.25 3.47 -16.92
CA ALA A 103 13.25 2.54 -17.43
C ALA A 103 13.45 2.17 -18.92
N LEU A 104 14.05 3.05 -19.71
CA LEU A 104 14.28 2.84 -21.14
C LEU A 104 15.67 2.25 -21.45
N GLU A 105 16.52 2.04 -20.45
CA GLU A 105 17.87 1.48 -20.65
C GLU A 105 17.85 -0.03 -20.93
N SER A 106 16.83 -0.74 -20.43
CA SER A 106 16.64 -2.15 -20.72
C SER A 106 15.18 -2.58 -20.57
N VAL A 107 14.79 -3.66 -21.25
CA VAL A 107 13.45 -4.26 -21.11
C VAL A 107 13.18 -4.67 -19.65
N THR A 108 14.19 -5.17 -18.95
CA THR A 108 14.09 -5.56 -17.54
C THR A 108 13.78 -4.36 -16.64
N ALA A 109 14.45 -3.22 -16.86
CA ALA A 109 14.18 -1.98 -16.14
C ALA A 109 12.76 -1.47 -16.42
N ALA A 110 12.32 -1.47 -17.69
CA ALA A 110 10.96 -1.07 -18.06
C ALA A 110 9.90 -1.91 -17.32
N VAL A 111 10.06 -3.24 -17.31
CA VAL A 111 9.14 -4.16 -16.62
C VAL A 111 9.15 -3.91 -15.11
N ALA A 112 10.33 -3.74 -14.51
CA ALA A 112 10.44 -3.43 -13.08
C ALA A 112 9.71 -2.12 -12.73
N THR A 113 9.92 -1.06 -13.51
CA THR A 113 9.23 0.23 -13.34
C THR A 113 7.72 0.09 -13.43
N VAL A 114 7.20 -0.67 -14.40
CA VAL A 114 5.76 -0.90 -14.53
C VAL A 114 5.19 -1.67 -13.33
N LEU A 115 5.90 -2.69 -12.85
CA LEU A 115 5.46 -3.47 -11.68
C LEU A 115 5.45 -2.63 -10.40
N VAL A 116 6.49 -1.81 -10.19
CA VAL A 116 6.56 -0.89 -9.05
C VAL A 116 5.46 0.17 -9.14
N LEU A 117 5.20 0.71 -10.33
CA LEU A 117 4.11 1.65 -10.55
C LEU A 117 2.74 1.00 -10.29
N ALA A 118 2.54 -0.26 -10.72
CA ALA A 118 1.32 -1.00 -10.43
C ALA A 118 1.13 -1.21 -8.92
N ALA A 119 2.20 -1.55 -8.18
CA ALA A 119 2.16 -1.66 -6.73
C ALA A 119 1.81 -0.31 -6.06
N PHE A 120 2.43 0.79 -6.53
CA PHE A 120 2.12 2.15 -6.06
C PHE A 120 0.64 2.49 -6.27
N LEU A 121 0.11 2.25 -7.47
CA LEU A 121 -1.30 2.52 -7.79
C LEU A 121 -2.25 1.64 -6.97
N GLY A 122 -1.88 0.38 -6.69
CA GLY A 122 -2.62 -0.49 -5.79
C GLY A 122 -2.71 0.07 -4.37
N LEU A 123 -1.59 0.54 -3.82
CA LEU A 123 -1.53 1.20 -2.52
C LEU A 123 -2.34 2.50 -2.49
N LEU A 124 -2.20 3.33 -3.53
CA LEU A 124 -2.94 4.60 -3.65
C LEU A 124 -4.45 4.36 -3.71
N ARG A 125 -4.89 3.42 -4.55
CA ARG A 125 -6.31 3.00 -4.61
C ARG A 125 -6.78 2.61 -3.21
N ARG A 126 -6.02 1.77 -2.51
CA ARG A 126 -6.40 1.30 -1.18
C ARG A 126 -6.45 2.44 -0.16
N TYR A 127 -5.49 3.35 -0.20
CA TYR A 127 -5.48 4.53 0.64
C TYR A 127 -6.74 5.38 0.42
N VAL A 128 -7.12 5.62 -0.84
CA VAL A 128 -8.36 6.34 -1.17
C VAL A 128 -9.60 5.62 -0.63
N GLU A 129 -9.69 4.30 -0.76
CA GLU A 129 -10.78 3.50 -0.16
C GLU A 129 -10.84 3.67 1.36
N LEU A 130 -9.70 3.66 2.05
CA LEU A 130 -9.63 3.83 3.50
C LEU A 130 -10.07 5.23 3.95
N GLN A 131 -9.72 6.27 3.18
CA GLN A 131 -10.17 7.63 3.47
C GLN A 131 -11.69 7.75 3.33
N ILE A 132 -12.28 7.15 2.27
CA ILE A 132 -13.73 7.12 2.08
C ILE A 132 -14.44 6.43 3.26
N PHE A 133 -13.86 5.37 3.83
CA PHE A 133 -14.42 4.70 5.02
C PHE A 133 -14.15 5.42 6.35
N GLY A 134 -13.12 6.24 6.39
CA GLY A 134 -12.73 7.00 7.58
C GLY A 134 -13.53 8.29 7.75
N THR A 135 -14.02 8.89 6.67
CA THR A 135 -14.82 10.12 6.70
C THR A 135 -16.27 9.85 7.03
N ASP A 136 -16.57 9.61 8.31
CA ASP A 136 -17.94 9.68 8.82
C ASP A 136 -18.13 11.02 9.54
N PRO A 137 -18.90 11.97 8.98
CA PRO A 137 -19.01 13.35 9.51
C PRO A 137 -19.75 13.45 10.85
N SER A 138 -20.30 12.34 11.34
CA SER A 138 -21.18 12.28 12.53
C SER A 138 -20.47 12.26 13.89
N HIS A 139 -19.17 11.96 13.95
CA HIS A 139 -18.46 11.75 15.23
C HIS A 139 -17.54 12.94 15.56
N GLN A 140 -17.83 13.68 16.63
CA GLN A 140 -17.07 14.87 17.04
C GLN A 140 -15.90 14.58 17.99
N ASP A 141 -15.90 13.44 18.68
CA ASP A 141 -14.91 13.15 19.74
C ASP A 141 -13.78 12.19 19.32
N LEU A 142 -12.54 12.46 19.76
CA LEU A 142 -11.34 11.72 19.33
C LEU A 142 -11.25 10.32 19.94
N THR A 143 -11.66 10.15 21.19
CA THR A 143 -11.70 8.86 21.88
C THR A 143 -12.70 7.90 21.25
N ASP A 144 -13.87 8.42 20.87
CA ASP A 144 -14.89 7.65 20.17
C ASP A 144 -14.41 7.24 18.78
N ARG A 145 -13.75 8.16 18.05
CA ARG A 145 -13.10 7.85 16.76
C ARG A 145 -12.03 6.77 16.88
N LEU A 146 -11.23 6.79 17.95
CA LEU A 146 -10.17 5.80 18.17
C LEU A 146 -10.75 4.43 18.54
N ALA A 147 -11.75 4.40 19.44
CA ALA A 147 -12.46 3.18 19.83
C ALA A 147 -13.18 2.55 18.63
N ASP A 148 -13.81 3.37 17.78
CA ASP A 148 -14.40 2.95 16.53
C ASP A 148 -13.34 2.43 15.55
N ALA A 149 -12.23 3.15 15.35
CA ALA A 149 -11.14 2.74 14.47
C ALA A 149 -10.53 1.40 14.86
N LEU A 150 -10.44 1.10 16.17
CA LEU A 150 -9.95 -0.18 16.70
C LEU A 150 -10.95 -1.32 16.49
N ARG A 151 -12.26 -1.04 16.52
CA ARG A 151 -13.32 -2.04 16.30
C ARG A 151 -13.64 -2.24 14.81
N ARG A 152 -13.35 -1.24 13.98
CA ARG A 152 -13.63 -1.25 12.54
C ARG A 152 -12.78 -2.30 11.82
N ARG A 153 -13.48 -3.28 11.26
CA ARG A 153 -12.88 -4.22 10.31
C ARG A 153 -12.96 -3.67 8.91
N THR A 154 -11.87 -3.78 8.16
CA THR A 154 -11.83 -3.34 6.77
C THR A 154 -12.71 -4.21 5.89
N GLN A 155 -13.56 -3.56 5.09
CA GLN A 155 -14.26 -4.19 3.98
C GLN A 155 -13.38 -4.16 2.72
N ASN A 156 -13.65 -5.08 1.79
CA ASN A 156 -12.87 -5.24 0.57
C ASN A 156 -13.24 -4.23 -0.52
N VAL A 157 -14.43 -3.64 -0.45
CA VAL A 157 -14.98 -2.68 -1.42
C VAL A 157 -15.90 -1.71 -0.67
N ALA A 158 -16.07 -0.49 -1.19
CA ALA A 158 -16.97 0.48 -0.59
C ALA A 158 -18.43 0.01 -0.62
N PRO A 159 -19.20 0.22 0.48
CA PRO A 159 -20.62 0.00 0.44
C PRO A 159 -21.21 0.92 -0.63
N ARG A 160 -22.04 0.37 -1.52
CA ARG A 160 -22.88 1.20 -2.37
C ARG A 160 -23.95 1.80 -1.46
N HIS A 161 -24.08 3.12 -1.46
CA HIS A 161 -25.29 3.76 -0.99
C HIS A 161 -26.42 3.33 -1.94
N GLU A 162 -27.38 2.59 -1.40
CA GLU A 162 -28.68 2.36 -2.04
C GLU A 162 -29.58 3.59 -1.84
#